data_AF-A0A1I4S0L2-F1
#
_entry.id   AF-A0A1I4S0L2-F1
#
_cell.length_a   1.000
_cell.length_b   1.000
_cell.length_c   1.000
_cell.angle_alpha   90.00
_cell.angle_beta   90.00
_cell.angle_gamma   90.00
#
_symmetry.space_group_name_H-M   'P 1'
#
loop_
_entity.id
_entity.type
_entity.pdbx_description
1 polymer ?
#
loop_
_entity_poly.entity_id
_entity_poly.type
_entity_poly.pdbx_seq_one_letter_code
_entity_poly.pdbx_strand_id
1 'polypeptide(L)'
;MDELLFLLSEGRVTLGCRPVQDGLDFTRAIALLGADRGISAFQRYSFIQRFGRNVFAIPLNRITVQRNRAADLIDDLDSGNWLSRFRRHARSEGANRILSLARRLEDALFELTTAHEDDRAPVLRCLLSILGEIQLYLARSPKARESCPPVPSLSGQWFIQADDGSPEMALAAALAGLHARGRQGQWLLPMRGHLAPERPGRYPGWDEEAHHAVTWRVGAEVSKNLAGTLYRRLLQAEKDELPDRPLQPARTAPLADVAAWIAGEVDEQRLAALLPGLMLVRIPGGGGRAMEYSAPLPAAYRLLKPLFCTEEQLHRTGLLPPEATLPLPAGILRRLEAGDVTEALDQGIRRLRASGLRTTLNALAPGTRQGQRLLAALMVPISDAGLKSLNPAMVIQPTESESTANT
;
A
#
# COMPACT_ATOMS: atom_id res chain seq x y z
N MET A 1 42.33 -24.45 -7.29
CA MET A 1 42.54 -24.25 -8.74
C MET A 1 41.35 -24.77 -9.54
N ASP A 2 40.75 -25.89 -9.17
CA ASP A 2 39.63 -26.50 -9.91
C ASP A 2 38.31 -25.72 -9.85
N GLU A 3 37.99 -25.04 -8.74
CA GLU A 3 36.78 -24.18 -8.65
C GLU A 3 36.83 -22.96 -9.57
N LEU A 4 38.01 -22.33 -9.71
CA LEU A 4 38.22 -21.19 -10.61
C LEU A 4 38.11 -21.62 -12.07
N LEU A 5 38.66 -22.79 -12.41
CA LEU A 5 38.53 -23.37 -13.75
C LEU A 5 37.08 -23.79 -14.05
N PHE A 6 36.36 -24.37 -13.08
CA PHE A 6 34.96 -24.71 -13.22
C PHE A 6 34.09 -23.45 -13.46
N LEU A 7 34.28 -22.42 -12.65
CA LEU A 7 33.62 -21.11 -12.79
C LEU A 7 33.91 -20.42 -14.13
N LEU A 8 35.17 -20.43 -14.57
CA LEU A 8 35.60 -19.85 -15.85
C LEU A 8 35.16 -20.71 -17.05
N SER A 9 35.05 -22.03 -16.88
CA SER A 9 34.58 -22.96 -17.91
C SER A 9 33.07 -22.89 -18.16
N GLU A 10 32.29 -22.43 -17.16
CA GLU A 10 30.86 -22.23 -17.31
C GLU A 10 30.57 -21.09 -18.30
N GLY A 11 31.43 -20.06 -18.34
CA GLY A 11 31.48 -19.00 -19.38
C GLY A 11 30.19 -18.22 -19.60
N ARG A 12 29.16 -18.47 -18.80
CA ARG A 12 27.78 -18.04 -19.00
C ARG A 12 27.27 -17.48 -17.69
N VAL A 13 26.89 -16.21 -17.71
CA VAL A 13 26.20 -15.59 -16.59
C VAL A 13 24.74 -16.03 -16.64
N THR A 14 24.31 -16.71 -15.58
CA THR A 14 22.93 -17.12 -15.36
C THR A 14 22.32 -16.25 -14.26
N LEU A 15 20.99 -16.12 -14.25
CA LEU A 15 20.23 -15.56 -13.15
C LEU A 15 19.35 -16.69 -12.61
N GLY A 16 19.74 -17.29 -11.48
CA GLY A 16 19.17 -18.57 -11.05
C GLY A 16 19.42 -19.67 -12.09
N CYS A 17 18.36 -20.32 -12.59
CA CYS A 17 18.47 -21.39 -13.59
C CYS A 17 18.34 -20.91 -15.05
N ARG A 18 18.24 -19.60 -15.32
CA ARG A 18 18.07 -19.07 -16.68
C ARG A 18 19.30 -18.30 -17.17
N PRO A 19 19.63 -18.33 -18.48
CA PRO A 19 20.65 -17.45 -19.04
C PRO A 19 20.20 -15.98 -19.00
N VAL A 20 21.14 -15.07 -18.77
CA VAL A 20 20.91 -13.62 -18.82
C VAL A 20 20.50 -13.18 -20.23
N GLN A 21 19.45 -12.37 -20.36
CA GLN A 21 18.93 -11.91 -21.66
C GLN A 21 19.27 -10.45 -21.98
N ASP A 22 19.44 -9.61 -20.96
CA ASP A 22 19.68 -8.18 -21.12
C ASP A 22 20.64 -7.62 -20.05
N GLY A 23 20.92 -6.31 -20.13
CA GLY A 23 21.83 -5.63 -19.20
C GLY A 23 21.33 -5.59 -17.75
N LEU A 24 20.01 -5.61 -17.53
CA LEU A 24 19.44 -5.64 -16.18
C LEU A 24 19.61 -7.02 -15.56
N ASP A 25 19.30 -8.09 -16.32
CA ASP A 25 19.56 -9.47 -15.91
C ASP A 25 21.05 -9.69 -15.62
N PHE A 26 21.95 -9.11 -16.42
CA PHE A 26 23.38 -9.18 -16.19
C PHE A 26 23.78 -8.50 -14.87
N THR A 27 23.26 -7.30 -14.63
CA THR A 27 23.54 -6.52 -13.40
C THR A 27 23.01 -7.24 -12.16
N ARG A 28 21.81 -7.82 -12.23
CA ARG A 28 21.21 -8.65 -11.16
C ARG A 28 22.04 -9.90 -10.89
N ALA A 29 22.41 -10.63 -11.93
CA ALA A 29 23.21 -11.84 -11.81
C ALA A 29 24.58 -11.58 -11.19
N ILE A 30 25.23 -10.48 -11.57
CA ILE A 30 26.49 -10.03 -10.96
C ILE A 30 26.30 -9.72 -9.47
N ALA A 31 25.25 -8.98 -9.12
CA ALA A 31 25.00 -8.57 -7.74
C ALA A 31 24.68 -9.74 -6.79
N LEU A 32 24.00 -10.77 -7.30
CA LEU A 32 23.65 -11.98 -6.54
C LEU A 32 24.81 -13.00 -6.57
N LEU A 33 25.11 -13.55 -7.74
CA LEU A 33 26.02 -14.68 -7.90
C LEU A 33 27.48 -14.27 -7.84
N GLY A 34 27.82 -13.05 -8.27
CA GLY A 34 29.17 -12.54 -8.14
C GLY A 34 29.57 -12.40 -6.67
N ALA A 35 28.67 -11.89 -5.84
CA ALA A 35 28.92 -11.67 -4.42
C ALA A 35 29.03 -12.99 -3.66
N ASP A 36 28.11 -13.93 -3.91
CA ASP A 36 28.12 -15.26 -3.28
C ASP A 36 29.33 -16.11 -3.68
N ARG A 37 29.95 -15.82 -4.83
CA ARG A 37 31.15 -16.51 -5.33
C ARG A 37 32.46 -15.75 -5.10
N GLY A 38 32.46 -14.67 -4.32
CA GLY A 38 33.66 -13.90 -3.99
C GLY A 38 34.29 -13.15 -5.17
N ILE A 39 33.55 -12.94 -6.27
CA ILE A 39 34.00 -12.13 -7.41
C ILE A 39 33.87 -10.66 -7.00
N SER A 40 34.93 -9.86 -7.16
CA SER A 40 34.94 -8.44 -6.73
C SER A 40 34.55 -7.45 -7.83
N ALA A 41 34.71 -7.81 -9.11
CA ALA A 41 34.27 -7.00 -10.24
C ALA A 41 34.19 -7.82 -11.54
N PHE A 42 33.33 -7.38 -12.46
CA PHE A 42 33.29 -7.82 -13.86
C PHE A 42 33.81 -6.71 -14.76
N GLN A 43 34.67 -7.06 -15.72
CA GLN A 43 35.16 -6.14 -16.75
C GLN A 43 34.51 -6.49 -18.09
N ARG A 44 33.77 -5.54 -18.66
CA ARG A 44 33.22 -5.66 -20.02
C ARG A 44 34.31 -5.27 -21.01
N TYR A 45 34.57 -6.13 -21.99
CA TYR A 45 35.44 -5.87 -23.14
C TYR A 45 34.62 -5.80 -24.43
N SER A 46 35.02 -4.92 -25.35
CA SER A 46 34.62 -4.96 -26.75
C SER A 46 35.71 -5.65 -27.55
N PHE A 47 35.35 -6.64 -28.35
CA PHE A 47 36.28 -7.26 -29.29
C PHE A 47 36.09 -6.61 -30.66
N ILE A 48 37.10 -5.86 -31.10
CA ILE A 48 37.09 -5.21 -32.42
C ILE A 48 38.14 -5.88 -33.29
N GLN A 49 37.70 -6.41 -34.42
CA GLN A 49 38.59 -6.98 -35.43
C GLN A 49 38.99 -5.88 -36.42
N ARG A 50 40.30 -5.62 -36.55
CA ARG A 50 40.85 -4.72 -37.58
C ARG A 50 41.99 -5.43 -38.29
N PHE A 51 41.90 -5.49 -39.62
CA PHE A 51 42.87 -6.12 -40.53
C PHE A 51 43.23 -7.58 -40.19
N GLY A 52 42.57 -8.54 -40.84
CA GLY A 52 42.88 -9.97 -40.71
C GLY A 52 42.42 -10.57 -39.37
N ARG A 53 43.17 -11.54 -38.82
CA ARG A 53 42.83 -12.29 -37.59
C ARG A 53 43.16 -11.56 -36.28
N ASN A 54 43.57 -10.29 -36.32
CA ASN A 54 43.92 -9.52 -35.13
C ASN A 54 42.64 -8.98 -34.45
N VAL A 55 42.34 -9.52 -33.27
CA VAL A 55 41.22 -9.13 -32.43
C VAL A 55 41.75 -8.34 -31.25
N PHE A 56 41.34 -7.08 -31.11
CA PHE A 56 41.67 -6.25 -29.95
C PHE A 56 40.55 -6.31 -28.92
N ALA A 57 40.89 -6.57 -27.66
CA ALA A 57 39.98 -6.48 -26.53
C ALA A 57 40.10 -5.10 -25.89
N ILE A 58 39.11 -4.23 -26.12
CA ILE A 58 39.07 -2.88 -25.55
C ILE A 58 38.21 -2.92 -24.29
N PRO A 59 38.74 -2.60 -23.09
CA PRO A 59 37.92 -2.52 -21.89
C PRO A 59 36.91 -1.37 -22.06
N LEU A 60 35.62 -1.68 -21.94
CA LEU A 60 34.53 -0.72 -22.06
C LEU A 60 34.10 -0.18 -20.70
N ASN A 61 33.82 -1.08 -19.76
CA ASN A 61 33.27 -0.71 -18.45
C ASN A 61 33.66 -1.74 -17.39
N ARG A 62 33.86 -1.30 -16.15
CA ARG A 62 34.08 -2.16 -14.99
C ARG A 62 32.90 -2.04 -14.05
N ILE A 63 32.25 -3.17 -13.75
CA ILE A 63 31.13 -3.26 -12.83
C ILE A 63 31.65 -3.94 -11.56
N THR A 64 31.74 -3.19 -10.47
CA THR A 64 32.11 -3.76 -9.17
C THR A 64 30.97 -4.62 -8.64
N VAL A 65 31.31 -5.79 -8.13
CA VAL A 65 30.35 -6.68 -7.50
C VAL A 65 30.13 -6.21 -6.07
N GLN A 66 28.90 -5.86 -5.77
CA GLN A 66 28.46 -5.56 -4.41
C GLN A 66 27.17 -6.33 -4.18
N ARG A 67 27.02 -6.89 -2.98
CA ARG A 67 25.78 -7.57 -2.59
C ARG A 67 24.66 -6.53 -2.59
N ASN A 68 23.84 -6.54 -3.63
CA ASN A 68 22.84 -5.51 -3.83
C ASN A 68 21.50 -5.96 -3.26
N ARG A 69 21.10 -5.40 -2.11
CA ARG A 69 19.75 -5.61 -1.54
C ARG A 69 18.62 -5.23 -2.51
N ALA A 70 18.91 -4.38 -3.49
CA ALA A 70 17.95 -4.09 -4.56
C ALA A 70 17.69 -5.29 -5.49
N ALA A 71 18.65 -6.22 -5.64
CA ALA A 71 18.45 -7.41 -6.46
C ALA A 71 17.33 -8.30 -5.89
N ASP A 72 17.27 -8.44 -4.56
CA ASP A 72 16.19 -9.18 -3.87
C ASP A 72 14.81 -8.56 -4.14
N LEU A 73 14.72 -7.23 -4.17
CA LEU A 73 13.48 -6.52 -4.50
C LEU A 73 13.06 -6.78 -5.95
N ILE A 74 14.01 -6.74 -6.89
CA ILE A 74 13.72 -7.01 -8.29
C ILE A 74 13.32 -8.47 -8.50
N ASP A 75 13.88 -9.41 -7.72
CA ASP A 75 13.48 -10.82 -7.72
C ASP A 75 12.05 -11.02 -7.21
N ASP A 76 11.63 -10.28 -6.18
CA ASP A 76 10.22 -10.25 -5.76
C ASP A 76 9.29 -9.84 -6.91
N LEU A 77 9.66 -8.78 -7.64
CA LEU A 77 8.88 -8.25 -8.76
C LEU A 77 8.89 -9.17 -9.98
N ASP A 78 10.02 -9.81 -10.29
CA ASP A 78 10.15 -10.72 -11.44
C ASP A 78 9.65 -12.14 -11.14
N SER A 79 8.98 -12.35 -10.01
CA SER A 79 8.38 -13.63 -9.68
C SER A 79 7.43 -14.10 -10.79
N GLY A 80 7.63 -15.34 -11.25
CA GLY A 80 6.90 -15.89 -12.41
C GLY A 80 7.32 -15.33 -13.77
N ASN A 81 8.49 -14.69 -13.87
CA ASN A 81 8.99 -13.98 -15.06
C ASN A 81 8.08 -12.81 -15.47
N TRP A 82 7.50 -12.11 -14.48
CA TRP A 82 6.53 -11.05 -14.73
C TRP A 82 7.11 -9.94 -15.60
N LEU A 83 8.37 -9.52 -15.38
CA LEU A 83 8.99 -8.44 -16.17
C LEU A 83 9.06 -8.81 -17.65
N SER A 84 9.47 -10.04 -17.97
CA SER A 84 9.53 -10.52 -19.36
C SER A 84 8.15 -10.55 -20.02
N ARG A 85 7.11 -10.99 -19.30
CA ARG A 85 5.73 -11.02 -19.79
C ARG A 85 5.19 -9.61 -20.04
N PHE A 86 5.39 -8.69 -19.10
CA PHE A 86 4.97 -7.30 -19.25
C PHE A 86 5.68 -6.61 -20.42
N ARG A 87 7.00 -6.77 -20.55
CA ARG A 87 7.78 -6.24 -21.69
C ARG A 87 7.29 -6.77 -23.03
N ARG A 88 7.02 -8.09 -23.12
CA ARG A 88 6.50 -8.72 -24.33
C ARG A 88 5.14 -8.13 -24.70
N HIS A 89 4.26 -7.97 -23.72
CA HIS A 89 2.95 -7.37 -23.91
C HIS A 89 3.05 -5.91 -24.37
N ALA A 90 3.91 -5.10 -23.76
CA ALA A 90 4.14 -3.71 -24.17
C ALA A 90 4.58 -3.60 -25.64
N ARG A 91 5.51 -4.48 -26.07
CA ARG A 91 5.98 -4.53 -27.46
C ARG A 91 4.93 -5.02 -28.44
N SER A 92 4.11 -6.01 -28.06
CA SER A 92 3.09 -6.59 -28.95
C SER A 92 1.86 -5.70 -29.08
N GLU A 93 1.47 -4.98 -28.03
CA GLU A 93 0.35 -4.05 -28.06
C GLU A 93 0.73 -2.76 -28.80
N GLY A 94 1.94 -2.25 -28.59
CA GLY A 94 2.48 -1.10 -29.34
C GLY A 94 1.83 0.25 -29.01
N ALA A 95 0.90 0.31 -28.05
CA ALA A 95 0.27 1.56 -27.64
C ALA A 95 1.26 2.46 -26.87
N ASN A 96 1.25 3.77 -27.18
CA ASN A 96 2.18 4.74 -26.58
C ASN A 96 2.17 4.73 -25.05
N ARG A 97 1.00 4.51 -24.43
CA ARG A 97 0.84 4.47 -22.97
C ARG A 97 1.60 3.29 -22.34
N ILE A 98 1.40 2.06 -22.82
CA ILE A 98 2.09 0.89 -22.27
C ILE A 98 3.58 0.90 -22.59
N LEU A 99 3.98 1.39 -23.78
CA LEU A 99 5.38 1.57 -24.12
C LEU A 99 6.06 2.62 -23.23
N SER A 100 5.35 3.69 -22.84
CA SER A 100 5.85 4.67 -21.88
C SER A 100 6.01 4.07 -20.48
N LEU A 101 5.02 3.31 -20.01
CA LEU A 101 5.09 2.61 -18.71
C LEU A 101 6.24 1.60 -18.67
N ALA A 102 6.44 0.83 -19.75
CA ALA A 102 7.54 -0.12 -19.86
C ALA A 102 8.91 0.57 -19.79
N ARG A 103 9.09 1.67 -20.52
CA ARG A 103 10.33 2.46 -20.46
C ARG A 103 10.59 3.05 -19.08
N ARG A 104 9.60 3.73 -18.49
CA ARG A 104 9.70 4.28 -17.12
C ARG A 104 10.06 3.21 -16.09
N LEU A 105 9.46 2.03 -16.20
CA LEU A 105 9.79 0.89 -15.34
C LEU A 105 11.23 0.41 -15.56
N GLU A 106 11.67 0.26 -16.81
CA GLU A 106 13.03 -0.18 -17.14
C GLU A 106 14.09 0.83 -16.67
N ASP A 107 13.86 2.12 -16.90
CA ASP A 107 14.74 3.20 -16.47
C ASP A 107 14.88 3.20 -14.95
N ALA A 108 13.76 3.12 -14.21
CA ALA A 108 13.78 3.11 -12.75
C ALA A 108 14.38 1.82 -12.16
N LEU A 109 14.21 0.67 -12.80
CA LEU A 109 14.87 -0.59 -12.39
C LEU A 109 16.37 -0.51 -12.62
N PHE A 110 16.80 0.06 -13.75
CA PHE A 110 18.21 0.28 -14.03
C PHE A 110 18.82 1.24 -13.01
N GLU A 111 18.17 2.37 -12.78
CA GLU A 111 18.58 3.36 -11.78
C GLU A 111 18.73 2.70 -10.40
N LEU A 112 17.74 1.91 -9.97
CA LEU A 112 17.79 1.17 -8.70
C LEU A 112 19.03 0.26 -8.58
N THR A 113 19.44 -0.40 -9.67
CA THR A 113 20.63 -1.26 -9.65
C THR A 113 21.94 -0.48 -9.60
N THR A 114 21.95 0.77 -10.07
CA THR A 114 23.14 1.61 -10.16
C THR A 114 23.25 2.65 -9.04
N ALA A 115 22.15 2.95 -8.36
CA ALA A 115 22.05 3.98 -7.34
C ALA A 115 22.87 3.64 -6.09
N HIS A 116 23.49 4.68 -5.53
CA HIS A 116 24.06 4.67 -4.18
C HIS A 116 22.96 4.45 -3.13
N GLU A 117 23.33 3.99 -1.94
CA GLU A 117 22.36 3.61 -0.90
C GLU A 117 21.39 4.74 -0.54
N ASP A 118 21.88 5.98 -0.47
CA ASP A 118 21.10 7.18 -0.15
C ASP A 118 20.05 7.55 -1.23
N ASP A 119 20.33 7.22 -2.50
CA ASP A 119 19.47 7.55 -3.64
C ASP A 119 18.43 6.47 -3.96
N ARG A 120 18.50 5.30 -3.29
CA ARG A 120 17.59 4.17 -3.57
C ARG A 120 16.15 4.44 -3.13
N ALA A 121 15.96 5.07 -1.98
CA ALA A 121 14.62 5.26 -1.43
C ALA A 121 13.72 6.11 -2.35
N PRO A 122 14.17 7.24 -2.93
CA PRO A 122 13.43 7.97 -3.97
C PRO A 122 13.06 7.10 -5.18
N VAL A 123 14.00 6.30 -5.69
CA VAL A 123 13.79 5.42 -6.85
C VAL A 123 12.74 4.36 -6.54
N LEU A 124 12.76 3.77 -5.34
CA LEU A 124 11.75 2.80 -4.90
C LEU A 124 10.35 3.42 -4.81
N ARG A 125 10.22 4.67 -4.33
CA ARG A 125 8.93 5.39 -4.33
C ARG A 125 8.42 5.65 -5.76
N CYS A 126 9.33 5.99 -6.68
CA CYS A 126 9.01 6.13 -8.10
C CYS A 126 8.53 4.80 -8.69
N LEU A 127 9.25 3.70 -8.43
CA LEU A 127 8.87 2.35 -8.85
C LEU A 127 7.51 1.92 -8.31
N LEU A 128 7.22 2.15 -7.02
CA LEU A 128 5.90 1.85 -6.44
C LEU A 128 4.78 2.59 -7.18
N SER A 129 4.98 3.87 -7.49
CA SER A 129 4.02 4.67 -8.24
C SER A 129 3.81 4.12 -9.66
N ILE A 130 4.90 3.80 -10.37
CA ILE A 130 4.86 3.18 -11.71
C ILE A 130 4.14 1.83 -11.68
N LEU A 131 4.42 0.98 -10.70
CA LEU A 131 3.79 -0.34 -10.56
C LEU A 131 2.29 -0.23 -10.28
N GLY A 132 1.88 0.75 -9.46
CA GLY A 132 0.47 1.08 -9.27
C GLY A 132 -0.23 1.50 -10.57
N GLU A 133 0.43 2.36 -11.37
CA GLU A 133 -0.07 2.76 -12.69
C GLU A 133 -0.18 1.57 -13.65
N ILE A 134 0.81 0.67 -13.66
CA ILE A 134 0.81 -0.54 -14.47
C ILE A 134 -0.35 -1.45 -14.06
N GLN A 135 -0.54 -1.72 -12.77
CA GLN A 135 -1.65 -2.54 -12.30
C GLN A 135 -3.00 -1.97 -12.76
N LEU A 136 -3.21 -0.67 -12.61
CA LEU A 136 -4.43 0.02 -13.04
C LEU A 136 -4.59 0.02 -14.57
N TYR A 137 -3.50 0.01 -15.33
CA TYR A 137 -3.55 -0.18 -16.78
C TYR A 137 -4.01 -1.60 -17.13
N LEU A 138 -3.34 -2.62 -16.58
CA LEU A 138 -3.65 -4.03 -16.85
C LEU A 138 -5.10 -4.35 -16.46
N ALA A 139 -5.57 -3.88 -15.30
CA ALA A 139 -6.92 -4.13 -14.79
C ALA A 139 -8.05 -3.70 -15.75
N ARG A 140 -7.82 -2.66 -16.57
CA ARG A 140 -8.86 -2.08 -17.45
C ARG A 140 -8.90 -2.70 -18.84
N SER A 141 -7.88 -3.45 -19.25
CA SER A 141 -7.77 -4.00 -20.60
C SER A 141 -7.88 -5.52 -20.55
N PRO A 142 -9.00 -6.12 -21.01
CA PRO A 142 -9.14 -7.58 -21.09
C PRO A 142 -7.98 -8.24 -21.86
N LYS A 143 -7.57 -7.66 -23.00
CA LYS A 143 -6.42 -8.12 -23.79
C LYS A 143 -5.11 -8.08 -23.01
N ALA A 144 -4.92 -7.06 -22.17
CA ALA A 144 -3.74 -6.98 -21.31
C ALA A 144 -3.74 -8.08 -20.24
N ARG A 145 -4.92 -8.38 -19.67
CA ARG A 145 -5.08 -9.44 -18.67
C ARG A 145 -4.81 -10.84 -19.23
N GLU A 146 -5.18 -11.09 -20.48
CA GLU A 146 -4.85 -12.33 -21.20
C GLU A 146 -3.34 -12.49 -21.42
N SER A 147 -2.64 -11.37 -21.68
CA SER A 147 -1.22 -11.37 -22.05
C SER A 147 -0.26 -11.32 -20.86
N CYS A 148 -0.70 -10.71 -19.75
CA CYS A 148 0.13 -10.41 -18.61
C CYS A 148 -0.64 -10.66 -17.31
N PRO A 149 -0.11 -11.47 -16.36
CA PRO A 149 -0.71 -11.61 -15.05
C PRO A 149 -0.65 -10.29 -14.25
N PRO A 150 -1.43 -10.15 -13.16
CA PRO A 150 -1.33 -8.98 -12.29
C PRO A 150 0.10 -8.77 -11.77
N VAL A 151 0.43 -7.54 -11.38
CA VAL A 151 1.73 -7.25 -10.75
C VAL A 151 1.88 -8.14 -9.51
N PRO A 152 3.00 -8.85 -9.29
CA PRO A 152 3.12 -9.76 -8.15
C PRO A 152 2.98 -9.07 -6.80
N SER A 153 2.68 -9.84 -5.75
CA SER A 153 2.63 -9.30 -4.39
C SER A 153 4.03 -9.08 -3.83
N LEU A 154 4.41 -7.81 -3.70
CA LEU A 154 5.73 -7.36 -3.29
C LEU A 154 5.95 -7.59 -1.79
N SER A 155 7.19 -7.88 -1.37
CA SER A 155 7.50 -8.03 0.04
C SER A 155 7.46 -6.68 0.77
N GLY A 156 7.31 -6.72 2.10
CA GLY A 156 7.33 -5.51 2.94
C GLY A 156 8.64 -4.71 2.87
N GLN A 157 9.72 -5.28 2.32
CA GLN A 157 11.00 -4.59 2.13
C GLN A 157 10.88 -3.41 1.16
N TRP A 158 9.97 -3.51 0.16
CA TRP A 158 9.66 -2.40 -0.74
C TRP A 158 9.14 -1.17 0.02
N PHE A 159 8.29 -1.38 1.03
CA PHE A 159 7.82 -0.28 1.88
C PHE A 159 8.93 0.21 2.80
N ILE A 160 9.61 -0.70 3.52
CA ILE A 160 10.64 -0.35 4.52
C ILE A 160 11.78 0.49 3.91
N GLN A 161 12.22 0.15 2.70
CA GLN A 161 13.32 0.86 2.03
C GLN A 161 12.85 2.13 1.29
N ALA A 162 11.55 2.25 0.99
CA ALA A 162 10.99 3.42 0.31
C ALA A 162 10.48 4.49 1.29
N ASP A 163 10.24 4.14 2.56
CA ASP A 163 9.66 5.03 3.54
C ASP A 163 10.58 6.22 3.84
N ASP A 164 10.09 7.43 3.61
CA ASP A 164 10.78 8.69 3.93
C ASP A 164 10.17 9.41 5.13
N GLY A 165 9.23 8.77 5.83
CA GLY A 165 8.55 9.36 6.98
C GLY A 165 7.59 10.51 6.62
N SER A 166 7.29 10.72 5.34
CA SER A 166 6.33 11.73 4.90
C SER A 166 4.89 11.37 5.28
N PRO A 167 4.01 12.35 5.51
CA PRO A 167 2.59 12.11 5.75
C PRO A 167 1.92 11.31 4.62
N GLU A 168 2.26 11.59 3.36
CA GLU A 168 1.72 10.90 2.20
C GLU A 168 2.05 9.40 2.26
N MET A 169 3.31 9.06 2.58
CA MET A 169 3.77 7.68 2.67
C MET A 169 3.11 6.95 3.85
N ALA A 170 3.02 7.59 5.02
CA ALA A 170 2.40 7.02 6.21
C ALA A 170 0.90 6.75 6.01
N LEU A 171 0.17 7.71 5.44
CA LEU A 171 -1.26 7.58 5.12
C LEU A 171 -1.49 6.50 4.06
N ALA A 172 -0.68 6.50 2.99
CA ALA A 172 -0.80 5.51 1.92
C ALA A 172 -0.54 4.09 2.43
N ALA A 173 0.47 3.88 3.27
CA ALA A 173 0.79 2.57 3.83
C ALA A 173 -0.27 2.08 4.82
N ALA A 174 -0.80 2.97 5.66
CA ALA A 174 -1.89 2.66 6.59
C ALA A 174 -3.16 2.25 5.84
N LEU A 175 -3.54 2.99 4.79
CA LEU A 175 -4.67 2.67 3.93
C LEU A 175 -4.43 1.37 3.17
N ALA A 176 -3.30 1.20 2.49
CA ALA A 176 -2.95 0.00 1.74
C ALA A 176 -2.98 -1.28 2.59
N GLY A 177 -2.62 -1.16 3.87
CA GLY A 177 -2.65 -2.24 4.85
C GLY A 177 -4.03 -2.60 5.42
N LEU A 178 -5.12 -2.00 4.94
CA LEU A 178 -6.48 -2.31 5.41
C LEU A 178 -7.00 -3.64 4.87
N HIS A 179 -7.64 -4.37 5.78
CA HIS A 179 -8.25 -5.68 5.56
C HIS A 179 -9.57 -5.79 6.33
N ALA A 180 -10.25 -6.92 6.18
CA ALA A 180 -11.28 -7.40 7.07
C ALA A 180 -10.82 -8.70 7.75
N ARG A 181 -11.45 -9.08 8.86
CA ARG A 181 -11.28 -10.40 9.48
C ARG A 181 -12.51 -11.25 9.27
N GLY A 182 -12.31 -12.47 8.81
CA GLY A 182 -13.38 -13.48 8.76
C GLY A 182 -13.59 -14.15 10.12
N ARG A 183 -14.65 -14.96 10.24
CA ARG A 183 -15.02 -15.67 11.48
C ARG A 183 -13.94 -16.61 12.02
N GLN A 184 -13.08 -17.13 11.15
CA GLN A 184 -11.95 -18.00 11.54
C GLN A 184 -10.65 -17.21 11.72
N GLY A 185 -10.73 -15.88 11.76
CA GLY A 185 -9.57 -15.01 11.88
C GLY A 185 -8.76 -14.90 10.59
N GLN A 186 -9.23 -15.37 9.44
CA GLN A 186 -8.53 -15.17 8.17
C GLN A 186 -8.58 -13.69 7.72
N TRP A 187 -7.53 -13.23 7.05
CA TRP A 187 -7.50 -11.90 6.43
C TRP A 187 -8.29 -11.92 5.13
N LEU A 188 -9.30 -11.06 5.02
CA LEU A 188 -10.18 -10.91 3.86
C LEU A 188 -10.15 -9.47 3.36
N LEU A 189 -10.73 -9.24 2.18
CA LEU A 189 -10.91 -7.91 1.59
C LEU A 189 -9.64 -7.04 1.65
N PRO A 190 -8.49 -7.48 1.12
CA PRO A 190 -7.32 -6.60 1.01
C PRO A 190 -7.65 -5.43 0.08
N MET A 191 -7.10 -4.24 0.36
CA MET A 191 -7.36 -3.04 -0.46
C MET A 191 -7.06 -3.24 -1.95
N ARG A 192 -6.06 -4.06 -2.26
CA ARG A 192 -5.66 -4.45 -3.61
C ARG A 192 -6.83 -4.95 -4.49
N GLY A 193 -7.79 -5.68 -3.90
CA GLY A 193 -8.97 -6.19 -4.63
C GLY A 193 -9.91 -5.08 -5.13
N HIS A 194 -9.71 -3.84 -4.70
CA HIS A 194 -10.47 -2.68 -5.20
C HIS A 194 -9.78 -1.94 -6.34
N LEU A 195 -8.51 -2.24 -6.63
CA LEU A 195 -7.79 -1.71 -7.79
C LEU A 195 -8.11 -2.47 -9.06
N ALA A 196 -8.35 -3.78 -8.94
CA ALA A 196 -8.31 -4.69 -10.06
C ALA A 196 -9.11 -5.98 -9.79
N PRO A 197 -9.70 -6.59 -10.82
CA PRO A 197 -10.49 -7.81 -10.69
C PRO A 197 -9.55 -9.02 -10.62
N GLU A 198 -9.06 -9.32 -9.42
CA GLU A 198 -8.08 -10.37 -9.18
C GLU A 198 -8.30 -11.12 -7.86
N ARG A 199 -7.87 -12.38 -7.85
CA ARG A 199 -7.72 -13.17 -6.63
C ARG A 199 -6.41 -12.78 -5.94
N PRO A 200 -6.47 -12.22 -4.72
CA PRO A 200 -5.27 -11.82 -3.99
C PRO A 200 -4.48 -13.06 -3.55
N GLY A 201 -3.17 -12.89 -3.35
CA GLY A 201 -2.28 -13.95 -2.89
C GLY A 201 -0.82 -13.62 -3.17
N ARG A 202 0.10 -14.52 -2.83
CA ARG A 202 1.53 -14.35 -3.17
C ARG A 202 1.72 -14.26 -4.68
N TYR A 203 0.98 -15.07 -5.43
CA TYR A 203 0.93 -15.07 -6.89
C TYR A 203 -0.49 -14.73 -7.33
N PRO A 204 -0.81 -13.43 -7.47
CA PRO A 204 -2.15 -12.99 -7.83
C PRO A 204 -2.52 -13.45 -9.24
N GLY A 205 -3.81 -13.68 -9.47
CA GLY A 205 -4.34 -14.06 -10.78
C GLY A 205 -5.63 -13.31 -11.09
N TRP A 206 -5.89 -13.04 -12.36
CA TRP A 206 -7.12 -12.39 -12.78
C TRP A 206 -8.35 -13.21 -12.39
N ASP A 207 -9.42 -12.50 -12.04
CA ASP A 207 -10.70 -13.06 -11.68
C ASP A 207 -11.80 -12.23 -12.34
N GLU A 208 -12.35 -12.72 -13.44
CA GLU A 208 -13.39 -12.03 -14.21
C GLU A 208 -14.71 -11.89 -13.42
N GLU A 209 -14.90 -12.63 -12.32
CA GLU A 209 -16.11 -12.48 -11.49
C GLU A 209 -15.95 -11.33 -10.48
N ALA A 210 -14.72 -10.88 -10.23
CA ALA A 210 -14.39 -9.87 -9.22
C ALA A 210 -14.57 -8.42 -9.67
N HIS A 211 -15.06 -8.14 -10.89
CA HIS A 211 -15.27 -6.77 -11.41
C HIS A 211 -16.09 -5.88 -10.48
N HIS A 212 -17.10 -6.45 -9.82
CA HIS A 212 -17.98 -5.72 -8.91
C HIS A 212 -17.29 -5.21 -7.63
N ALA A 213 -16.11 -5.75 -7.29
CA ALA A 213 -15.30 -5.31 -6.16
C ALA A 213 -14.39 -4.12 -6.52
N VAL A 214 -14.12 -3.90 -7.81
CA VAL A 214 -13.24 -2.84 -8.31
C VAL A 214 -13.95 -1.50 -8.22
N THR A 215 -13.36 -0.56 -7.49
CA THR A 215 -13.92 0.78 -7.28
C THR A 215 -12.98 1.89 -7.69
N TRP A 216 -11.68 1.60 -7.84
CA TRP A 216 -10.67 2.60 -8.10
C TRP A 216 -10.78 3.18 -9.51
N ARG A 217 -10.98 4.50 -9.61
CA ARG A 217 -11.07 5.23 -10.88
C ARG A 217 -9.78 6.01 -11.12
N VAL A 218 -9.14 5.73 -12.25
CA VAL A 218 -7.94 6.47 -12.69
C VAL A 218 -8.29 7.92 -12.97
N GLY A 219 -7.54 8.85 -12.41
CA GLY A 219 -7.73 10.30 -12.58
C GLY A 219 -8.79 10.92 -11.66
N ALA A 220 -9.47 10.14 -10.83
CA ALA A 220 -10.32 10.67 -9.76
C ALA A 220 -9.48 11.11 -8.55
N GLU A 221 -10.00 12.07 -7.78
CA GLU A 221 -9.42 12.47 -6.49
C GLU A 221 -9.30 11.26 -5.55
N VAL A 222 -8.22 11.20 -4.77
CA VAL A 222 -7.98 10.08 -3.83
C VAL A 222 -9.11 9.94 -2.82
N SER A 223 -9.65 11.05 -2.32
CA SER A 223 -10.78 11.08 -1.40
C SER A 223 -12.06 10.45 -1.99
N LYS A 224 -12.31 10.65 -3.30
CA LYS A 224 -13.42 10.02 -4.04
C LYS A 224 -13.25 8.51 -4.16
N ASN A 225 -12.05 8.08 -4.55
CA ASN A 225 -11.74 6.66 -4.67
C ASN A 225 -11.89 5.95 -3.31
N LEU A 226 -11.36 6.54 -2.24
CA LEU A 226 -11.46 5.98 -0.89
C LEU A 226 -12.91 5.91 -0.38
N ALA A 227 -13.73 6.93 -0.63
CA ALA A 227 -15.15 6.91 -0.28
C ALA A 227 -15.90 5.75 -0.99
N GLY A 228 -15.69 5.61 -2.30
CA GLY A 228 -16.28 4.51 -3.08
C GLY A 228 -15.80 3.14 -2.63
N THR A 229 -14.50 3.01 -2.33
CA THR A 229 -13.92 1.79 -1.76
C THR A 229 -14.53 1.47 -0.40
N LEU A 230 -14.64 2.44 0.51
CA LEU A 230 -15.25 2.25 1.82
C LEU A 230 -16.70 1.75 1.73
N TYR A 231 -17.51 2.36 0.87
CA TYR A 231 -18.89 1.93 0.65
C TYR A 231 -18.95 0.47 0.18
N ARG A 232 -18.13 0.11 -0.83
CA ARG A 232 -18.08 -1.26 -1.35
C ARG A 232 -17.60 -2.27 -0.32
N ARG A 233 -16.63 -1.89 0.52
CA ARG A 233 -16.11 -2.72 1.62
C ARG A 233 -17.19 -3.02 2.63
N LEU A 234 -17.91 -2.00 3.09
CA LEU A 234 -19.00 -2.17 4.07
C LEU A 234 -20.13 -3.04 3.51
N LEU A 235 -20.52 -2.81 2.25
CA LEU A 235 -21.53 -3.63 1.58
C LEU A 235 -21.09 -5.10 1.45
N GLN A 236 -19.81 -5.33 1.13
CA GLN A 236 -19.28 -6.70 1.04
C GLN A 236 -19.19 -7.36 2.42
N ALA A 237 -18.80 -6.62 3.45
CA ALA A 237 -18.74 -7.13 4.82
C ALA A 237 -20.13 -7.54 5.35
N GLU A 238 -21.16 -6.76 5.03
CA GLU A 238 -22.55 -7.11 5.34
C GLU A 238 -23.00 -8.36 4.59
N LYS A 239 -22.75 -8.42 3.27
CA LYS A 239 -23.10 -9.58 2.42
C LYS A 239 -22.42 -10.88 2.89
N ASP A 240 -21.16 -10.80 3.30
CA ASP A 240 -20.37 -11.95 3.75
C ASP A 240 -20.54 -12.22 5.27
N GLU A 241 -21.44 -11.47 5.93
CA GLU A 241 -21.71 -11.55 7.37
C GLU A 241 -20.44 -11.57 8.23
N LEU A 242 -19.52 -10.65 7.92
CA LEU A 242 -18.26 -10.53 8.64
C LEU A 242 -18.48 -10.09 10.09
N PRO A 243 -17.68 -10.60 11.04
CA PRO A 243 -17.86 -10.34 12.47
C PRO A 243 -17.61 -8.88 12.88
N ASP A 244 -16.87 -8.11 12.09
CA ASP A 244 -16.53 -6.73 12.40
C ASP A 244 -16.38 -5.91 11.10
N ARG A 245 -16.23 -4.59 11.23
CA ARG A 245 -16.03 -3.65 10.13
C ARG A 245 -14.77 -4.04 9.33
N PRO A 246 -14.78 -3.87 8.00
CA PRO A 246 -13.67 -4.22 7.11
C PRO A 246 -12.55 -3.17 7.11
N LEU A 247 -12.17 -2.71 8.31
CA LEU A 247 -11.18 -1.66 8.56
C LEU A 247 -10.05 -2.14 9.49
N GLN A 248 -9.79 -3.45 9.51
CA GLN A 248 -8.70 -4.03 10.29
C GLN A 248 -7.36 -3.61 9.69
N PRO A 249 -6.47 -2.93 10.45
CA PRO A 249 -5.18 -2.51 9.93
C PRO A 249 -4.11 -3.59 10.09
N ALA A 250 -3.25 -3.72 9.07
CA ALA A 250 -1.89 -4.20 9.29
C ALA A 250 -1.04 -3.09 9.92
N ARG A 251 -1.18 -1.86 9.44
CA ARG A 251 -0.43 -0.68 9.88
C ARG A 251 -1.36 0.48 10.18
N THR A 252 -0.98 1.33 11.15
CA THR A 252 -1.72 2.54 11.53
C THR A 252 -0.95 3.80 11.17
N ALA A 253 -1.66 4.89 10.88
CA ALA A 253 -1.07 6.20 10.63
C ALA A 253 -0.94 7.02 11.93
N PRO A 254 0.08 7.89 12.05
CA PRO A 254 0.16 8.90 13.08
C PRO A 254 -1.03 9.87 13.00
N LEU A 255 -1.52 10.30 14.16
CA LEU A 255 -2.67 11.21 14.23
C LEU A 255 -2.36 12.60 13.63
N ALA A 256 -1.10 13.03 13.74
CA ALA A 256 -0.61 14.28 13.14
C ALA A 256 -0.73 14.28 11.61
N ASP A 257 -0.41 13.15 10.96
CA ASP A 257 -0.51 13.04 9.50
C ASP A 257 -1.98 13.05 9.03
N VAL A 258 -2.90 12.47 9.83
CA VAL A 258 -4.35 12.57 9.56
C VAL A 258 -4.84 14.01 9.72
N ALA A 259 -4.37 14.72 10.75
CA ALA A 259 -4.69 16.14 10.94
C ALA A 259 -4.19 17.00 9.77
N ALA A 260 -2.94 16.79 9.34
CA ALA A 260 -2.35 17.46 8.17
C ALA A 260 -3.18 17.20 6.90
N TRP A 261 -3.65 15.95 6.70
CA TRP A 261 -4.50 15.65 5.55
C TRP A 261 -5.81 16.43 5.60
N ILE A 262 -6.52 16.40 6.73
CA ILE A 262 -7.80 17.11 6.89
C ILE A 262 -7.61 18.62 6.70
N ALA A 263 -6.51 19.19 7.19
CA ALA A 263 -6.13 20.59 7.01
C ALA A 263 -5.78 20.95 5.55
N GLY A 264 -5.51 19.95 4.69
CA GLY A 264 -5.12 20.15 3.29
C GLY A 264 -3.63 20.42 3.10
N GLU A 265 -2.81 20.01 4.06
CA GLU A 265 -1.35 20.20 4.06
C GLU A 265 -0.61 19.01 3.43
N VAL A 266 -1.33 17.93 3.09
CA VAL A 266 -0.79 16.73 2.43
C VAL A 266 -0.89 16.88 0.91
N ASP A 267 0.18 16.49 0.21
CA ASP A 267 0.18 16.37 -1.24
C ASP A 267 -0.69 15.17 -1.67
N GLU A 268 -1.97 15.45 -1.94
CA GLU A 268 -2.93 14.45 -2.38
C GLU A 268 -2.56 13.81 -3.74
N GLN A 269 -1.78 14.49 -4.59
CA GLN A 269 -1.32 13.90 -5.86
C GLN A 269 -0.28 12.82 -5.59
N ARG A 270 0.68 13.11 -4.71
CA ARG A 270 1.69 12.14 -4.27
C ARG A 270 1.06 10.97 -3.52
N LEU A 271 0.10 11.23 -2.63
CA LEU A 271 -0.69 10.18 -1.96
C LEU A 271 -1.42 9.29 -2.98
N ALA A 272 -2.09 9.90 -3.97
CA ALA A 272 -2.80 9.18 -5.04
C ALA A 272 -1.88 8.33 -5.92
N ALA A 273 -0.64 8.77 -6.14
CA ALA A 273 0.36 8.04 -6.92
C ALA A 273 0.95 6.84 -6.15
N LEU A 274 1.27 7.03 -4.86
CA LEU A 274 1.89 5.99 -4.02
C LEU A 274 0.92 4.88 -3.63
N LEU A 275 -0.32 5.23 -3.29
CA LEU A 275 -1.27 4.31 -2.68
C LEU A 275 -1.56 3.06 -3.53
N PRO A 276 -1.84 3.13 -4.84
CA PRO A 276 -2.02 1.94 -5.67
C PRO A 276 -0.79 1.03 -5.69
N GLY A 277 0.42 1.61 -5.69
CA GLY A 277 1.68 0.86 -5.60
C GLY A 277 1.83 0.14 -4.26
N LEU A 278 1.53 0.82 -3.17
CA LEU A 278 1.59 0.25 -1.82
C LEU A 278 0.53 -0.84 -1.57
N MET A 279 -0.62 -0.79 -2.24
CA MET A 279 -1.58 -1.91 -2.21
C MET A 279 -1.03 -3.20 -2.81
N LEU A 280 0.02 -3.14 -3.64
CA LEU A 280 0.72 -4.32 -4.17
C LEU A 280 1.72 -4.90 -3.17
N VAL A 281 2.05 -4.15 -2.11
CA VAL A 281 3.02 -4.53 -1.08
C VAL A 281 2.33 -5.24 0.07
N ARG A 282 2.95 -6.31 0.57
CA ARG A 282 2.59 -6.91 1.87
C ARG A 282 3.04 -5.97 2.99
N ILE A 283 2.23 -4.97 3.30
CA ILE A 283 2.53 -3.94 4.29
C ILE A 283 2.86 -4.59 5.64
N PRO A 284 4.06 -4.35 6.20
CA PRO A 284 4.44 -4.93 7.47
C PRO A 284 3.64 -4.30 8.61
N GLY A 285 3.30 -5.14 9.59
CA GLY A 285 2.58 -4.72 10.77
C GLY A 285 3.31 -3.62 11.54
N GLY A 286 2.56 -2.71 12.18
CA GLY A 286 3.14 -1.71 13.08
C GLY A 286 2.39 -0.38 13.13
N GLY A 287 2.95 0.58 13.86
CA GLY A 287 2.51 1.97 13.85
C GLY A 287 3.39 2.82 12.95
N GLY A 288 2.85 3.94 12.48
CA GLY A 288 3.68 5.05 12.05
C GLY A 288 4.49 5.62 13.22
N ARG A 289 5.38 6.55 12.91
CA ARG A 289 6.23 7.21 13.91
C ARG A 289 5.41 7.77 15.08
N ALA A 290 5.91 7.60 16.30
CA ALA A 290 5.39 8.31 17.45
C ALA A 290 5.72 9.80 17.27
N MET A 291 4.70 10.61 16.99
CA MET A 291 4.83 12.06 16.98
C MET A 291 4.09 12.64 18.16
N GLU A 292 4.69 13.63 18.81
CA GLU A 292 3.94 14.54 19.67
C GLU A 292 2.92 15.28 18.80
N TYR A 293 1.65 15.05 19.12
CA TYR A 293 0.53 15.63 18.41
C TYR A 293 0.24 17.03 18.98
N SER A 294 0.40 18.08 18.17
CA SER A 294 0.10 19.46 18.60
C SER A 294 -1.06 20.14 17.85
N ALA A 295 -1.44 19.66 16.65
CA ALA A 295 -2.45 20.30 15.81
C ALA A 295 -3.88 19.88 16.21
N PRO A 296 -4.86 20.79 16.41
CA PRO A 296 -6.22 20.40 16.80
C PRO A 296 -6.99 19.74 15.66
N LEU A 297 -7.47 18.50 15.87
CA LEU A 297 -8.35 17.81 14.93
C LEU A 297 -9.77 18.38 14.99
N PRO A 298 -10.48 18.48 13.85
CA PRO A 298 -11.87 18.91 13.84
C PRO A 298 -12.75 18.03 14.72
N ALA A 299 -13.73 18.64 15.39
CA ALA A 299 -14.69 17.94 16.23
C ALA A 299 -15.40 16.81 15.50
N ALA A 300 -15.74 17.04 14.22
CA ALA A 300 -16.36 16.02 13.37
C ALA A 300 -15.49 14.77 13.21
N TYR A 301 -14.17 14.93 13.03
CA TYR A 301 -13.27 13.77 12.97
C TYR A 301 -13.22 13.05 14.32
N ARG A 302 -12.97 13.79 15.41
CA ARG A 302 -12.80 13.21 16.75
C ARG A 302 -14.00 12.39 17.18
N LEU A 303 -15.20 12.89 16.93
CA LEU A 303 -16.45 12.27 17.34
C LEU A 303 -16.94 11.19 16.37
N LEU A 304 -16.66 11.31 15.07
CA LEU A 304 -17.06 10.27 14.12
C LEU A 304 -16.09 9.10 14.07
N LYS A 305 -14.80 9.30 14.38
CA LYS A 305 -13.76 8.27 14.23
C LYS A 305 -14.09 6.93 14.90
N PRO A 306 -14.67 6.86 16.11
CA PRO A 306 -15.05 5.58 16.72
C PRO A 306 -15.98 4.73 15.86
N LEU A 307 -16.87 5.34 15.07
CA LEU A 307 -17.79 4.63 14.16
C LEU A 307 -17.07 3.96 12.98
N PHE A 308 -15.82 4.33 12.73
CA PHE A 308 -14.95 3.80 11.67
C PHE A 308 -13.76 3.01 12.25
N CYS A 309 -13.81 2.63 13.53
CA CYS A 309 -12.91 1.68 14.15
C CYS A 309 -13.56 0.30 14.21
N THR A 310 -12.77 -0.76 14.32
CA THR A 310 -13.29 -2.11 14.60
C THR A 310 -13.82 -2.18 16.02
N GLU A 311 -14.87 -2.96 16.27
CA GLU A 311 -15.37 -3.20 17.63
C GLU A 311 -14.27 -3.83 18.50
N GLU A 312 -13.46 -4.73 17.92
CA GLU A 312 -12.26 -5.27 18.58
C GLU A 312 -11.35 -4.15 19.13
N GLN A 313 -11.05 -3.13 18.33
CA GLN A 313 -10.23 -2.00 18.77
C GLN A 313 -10.94 -1.16 19.84
N LEU A 314 -12.24 -0.91 19.69
CA LEU A 314 -13.02 -0.13 20.64
C LEU A 314 -13.10 -0.81 22.02
N HIS A 315 -13.29 -2.13 22.07
CA HIS A 315 -13.27 -2.89 23.31
C HIS A 315 -11.87 -2.94 23.93
N ARG A 316 -10.83 -3.24 23.13
CA ARG A 316 -9.45 -3.30 23.63
C ARG A 316 -8.96 -1.96 24.18
N THR A 317 -9.41 -0.85 23.60
CA THR A 317 -9.09 0.49 24.11
C THR A 317 -9.93 0.91 25.31
N GLY A 318 -10.96 0.13 25.65
CA GLY A 318 -11.91 0.44 26.70
C GLY A 318 -12.94 1.50 26.32
N LEU A 319 -12.94 2.00 25.09
CA LEU A 319 -13.93 3.00 24.64
C LEU A 319 -15.33 2.42 24.61
N LEU A 320 -15.49 1.18 24.15
CA LEU A 320 -16.79 0.52 24.09
C LEU A 320 -16.89 -0.56 25.18
N PRO A 321 -17.92 -0.54 26.04
CA PRO A 321 -18.14 -1.60 27.03
C PRO A 321 -18.18 -2.98 26.37
N PRO A 322 -17.69 -4.07 27.02
CA PRO A 322 -17.56 -5.40 26.41
C PRO A 322 -18.82 -5.95 25.73
N GLU A 323 -20.00 -5.63 26.27
CA GLU A 323 -21.30 -6.12 25.77
C GLU A 323 -21.98 -5.15 24.79
N ALA A 324 -21.39 -3.98 24.54
CA ALA A 324 -21.99 -2.95 23.70
C ALA A 324 -21.49 -3.07 22.25
N THR A 325 -22.36 -2.78 21.28
CA THR A 325 -22.00 -2.68 19.86
C THR A 325 -22.11 -1.24 19.37
N LEU A 326 -21.37 -0.88 18.32
CA LEU A 326 -21.36 0.47 17.76
C LEU A 326 -21.60 0.50 16.24
N PRO A 327 -22.69 -0.05 15.69
CA PRO A 327 -22.95 -0.06 14.25
C PRO A 327 -22.89 1.34 13.64
N LEU A 328 -22.29 1.39 12.45
CA LEU A 328 -22.12 2.60 11.63
C LEU A 328 -23.41 2.89 10.85
N PRO A 329 -24.13 3.99 11.13
CA PRO A 329 -25.34 4.33 10.38
C PRO A 329 -25.03 4.65 8.92
N ALA A 330 -25.70 3.98 7.98
CA ALA A 330 -25.50 4.16 6.54
C ALA A 330 -25.69 5.62 6.06
N GLY A 331 -26.54 6.39 6.75
CA GLY A 331 -26.78 7.81 6.45
C GLY A 331 -25.55 8.70 6.61
N ILE A 332 -24.61 8.36 7.49
CA ILE A 332 -23.42 9.17 7.76
C ILE A 332 -22.53 9.25 6.51
N LEU A 333 -22.33 8.14 5.80
CA LEU A 333 -21.50 8.10 4.61
C LEU A 333 -22.05 9.02 3.52
N ARG A 334 -23.35 8.88 3.22
CA ARG A 334 -24.03 9.68 2.18
C ARG A 334 -24.00 11.18 2.51
N ARG A 335 -24.18 11.54 3.78
CA ARG A 335 -24.13 12.95 4.23
C ARG A 335 -22.73 13.53 4.10
N LEU A 336 -21.71 12.81 4.54
CA LEU A 336 -20.32 13.25 4.39
C LEU A 336 -19.93 13.39 2.91
N GLU A 337 -20.34 12.46 2.06
CA GLU A 337 -20.11 12.54 0.62
C GLU A 337 -20.81 13.76 -0.01
N ALA A 338 -22.01 14.10 0.45
CA ALA A 338 -22.76 15.30 0.04
C ALA A 338 -22.24 16.61 0.67
N GLY A 339 -21.25 16.56 1.57
CA GLY A 339 -20.72 17.72 2.28
C GLY A 339 -21.57 18.20 3.47
N ASP A 340 -22.62 17.47 3.83
CA ASP A 340 -23.48 17.72 4.99
C ASP A 340 -22.82 17.19 6.28
N VAL A 341 -21.71 17.83 6.67
CA VAL A 341 -20.89 17.41 7.82
C VAL A 341 -21.63 17.60 9.14
N THR A 342 -22.44 18.66 9.26
CA THR A 342 -23.18 18.97 10.49
C THR A 342 -24.18 17.87 10.82
N GLU A 343 -25.05 17.48 9.88
CA GLU A 343 -26.05 16.45 10.16
C GLU A 343 -25.41 15.06 10.29
N ALA A 344 -24.30 14.80 9.58
CA ALA A 344 -23.50 13.58 9.78
C ALA A 344 -22.96 13.51 11.22
N LEU A 345 -22.45 14.63 11.75
CA LEU A 345 -21.97 14.73 13.13
C LEU A 345 -23.11 14.52 14.14
N ASP A 346 -24.26 15.17 13.95
CA ASP A 346 -25.41 15.02 14.84
C ASP A 346 -25.97 13.60 14.83
N GLN A 347 -26.01 12.94 13.68
CA GLN A 347 -26.35 11.52 13.58
C GLN A 347 -25.32 10.64 14.31
N GLY A 348 -24.03 10.93 14.16
CA GLY A 348 -22.96 10.22 14.86
C GLY A 348 -23.05 10.35 16.38
N ILE A 349 -23.24 11.57 16.89
CA ILE A 349 -23.40 11.83 18.34
C ILE A 349 -24.60 11.07 18.91
N ARG A 350 -25.74 11.09 18.21
CA ARG A 350 -26.92 10.29 18.60
C ARG A 350 -26.60 8.80 18.67
N ARG A 351 -25.86 8.27 17.69
CA ARG A 351 -25.47 6.86 17.68
C ARG A 351 -24.52 6.50 18.81
N LEU A 352 -23.50 7.33 19.07
CA LEU A 352 -22.57 7.16 20.18
C LEU A 352 -23.32 7.10 21.52
N ARG A 353 -24.21 8.05 21.78
CA ARG A 353 -25.03 8.08 23.01
C ARG A 353 -25.88 6.82 23.17
N ALA A 354 -26.48 6.34 22.09
CA ALA A 354 -27.27 5.10 22.09
C ALA A 354 -26.43 3.83 22.35
N SER A 355 -25.11 3.88 22.15
CA SER A 355 -24.16 2.80 22.48
C SER A 355 -23.44 3.03 23.82
N GLY A 356 -23.90 3.96 24.66
CA GLY A 356 -23.30 4.23 25.97
C GLY A 356 -22.07 5.16 25.93
N LEU A 357 -21.71 5.67 24.75
CA LEU A 357 -20.62 6.62 24.57
C LEU A 357 -21.14 8.06 24.68
N ARG A 358 -21.05 8.67 25.87
CA ARG A 358 -21.47 10.05 26.07
C ARG A 358 -20.34 11.02 25.71
N THR A 359 -20.68 12.03 24.93
CA THR A 359 -19.82 13.16 24.64
C THR A 359 -20.09 14.27 25.66
N THR A 360 -19.05 14.86 26.24
CA THR A 360 -19.19 16.01 27.16
C THR A 360 -19.52 17.32 26.42
N LEU A 361 -19.49 17.27 25.09
CA LEU A 361 -19.59 18.43 24.22
C LEU A 361 -21.02 18.52 23.66
N ASN A 362 -21.73 19.59 24.02
CA ASN A 362 -23.02 19.98 23.45
C ASN A 362 -22.81 21.05 22.37
N ALA A 363 -23.55 20.97 21.26
CA ALA A 363 -23.57 21.96 20.17
C ALA A 363 -22.18 22.33 19.60
N LEU A 364 -21.50 21.35 19.00
CA LEU A 364 -20.20 21.56 18.37
C LEU A 364 -20.32 21.97 16.91
N ALA A 365 -19.63 23.05 16.55
CA ALA A 365 -19.28 23.28 15.16
C ALA A 365 -18.41 22.11 14.66
N PRO A 366 -18.67 21.56 13.45
CA PRO A 366 -17.92 20.42 12.92
C PRO A 366 -16.40 20.61 12.83
N GLY A 367 -15.93 21.87 12.72
CA GLY A 367 -14.51 22.21 12.55
C GLY A 367 -13.96 21.96 11.14
N THR A 368 -14.78 21.45 10.22
CA THR A 368 -14.48 21.32 8.79
C THR A 368 -15.77 21.27 7.99
N ARG A 369 -15.72 21.73 6.73
CA ARG A 369 -16.83 21.61 5.75
C ARG A 369 -16.51 20.63 4.63
N GLN A 370 -15.32 20.04 4.64
CA GLN A 370 -14.87 19.13 3.58
C GLN A 370 -15.28 17.69 3.88
N GLY A 371 -16.58 17.38 3.70
CA GLY A 371 -17.14 16.09 4.08
C GLY A 371 -16.49 14.89 3.39
N GLN A 372 -16.17 15.01 2.10
CA GLN A 372 -15.54 13.92 1.34
C GLN A 372 -14.11 13.60 1.83
N ARG A 373 -13.29 14.63 2.07
CA ARG A 373 -11.96 14.47 2.64
C ARG A 373 -12.04 13.92 4.07
N LEU A 374 -13.00 14.39 4.87
CA LEU A 374 -13.26 13.86 6.20
C LEU A 374 -13.64 12.37 6.16
N LEU A 375 -14.50 11.95 5.25
CA LEU A 375 -14.87 10.54 5.07
C LEU A 375 -13.66 9.67 4.73
N ALA A 376 -12.80 10.14 3.83
CA ALA A 376 -11.57 9.46 3.47
C ALA A 376 -10.58 9.39 4.64
N ALA A 377 -10.46 10.46 5.43
CA ALA A 377 -9.64 10.50 6.65
C ALA A 377 -10.18 9.56 7.75
N LEU A 378 -11.51 9.42 7.89
CA LEU A 378 -12.13 8.51 8.85
C LEU A 378 -11.81 7.03 8.54
N MET A 379 -11.58 6.69 7.27
CA MET A 379 -11.12 5.36 6.83
C MET A 379 -9.68 5.06 7.26
N VAL A 380 -8.83 6.07 7.48
CA VAL A 380 -7.42 5.86 7.87
C VAL A 380 -7.35 5.21 9.24
N PRO A 381 -6.71 4.04 9.39
CA PRO A 381 -6.58 3.40 10.68
C PRO A 381 -5.57 4.13 11.55
N ILE A 382 -5.91 4.32 12.84
CA ILE A 382 -5.06 4.97 13.84
C ILE A 382 -4.73 3.99 14.96
N SER A 383 -3.64 4.26 15.68
CA SER A 383 -3.22 3.42 16.80
C SER A 383 -4.20 3.50 17.98
N ASP A 384 -4.16 2.51 18.85
CA ASP A 384 -4.94 2.49 20.11
C ASP A 384 -4.65 3.71 20.99
N ALA A 385 -3.39 4.16 21.03
CA ALA A 385 -2.99 5.40 21.72
C ALA A 385 -3.58 6.65 21.05
N GLY A 386 -3.56 6.71 19.71
CA GLY A 386 -4.19 7.78 18.94
C GLY A 386 -5.68 7.86 19.22
N LEU A 387 -6.38 6.72 19.20
CA LEU A 387 -7.81 6.64 19.49
C LEU A 387 -8.13 7.08 20.93
N LYS A 388 -7.35 6.63 21.93
CA LYS A 388 -7.46 7.08 23.32
C LYS A 388 -7.18 8.58 23.49
N SER A 389 -6.31 9.17 22.67
CA SER A 389 -6.04 10.62 22.73
C SER A 389 -7.21 11.48 22.21
N LEU A 390 -8.14 10.91 21.44
CA LEU A 390 -9.38 11.59 21.04
C LEU A 390 -10.36 11.75 22.21
N ASN A 391 -10.15 10.98 23.29
CA ASN A 391 -11.04 10.76 24.42
C ASN A 391 -11.28 11.93 25.41
N PRO A 392 -10.56 13.08 25.46
CA PRO A 392 -10.97 14.15 26.39
C PRO A 392 -12.37 14.72 26.09
N ALA A 393 -13.03 14.30 25.01
CA ALA A 393 -14.42 14.60 24.66
C ALA A 393 -15.44 13.50 25.05
N MET A 394 -15.02 12.31 25.44
CA MET A 394 -15.87 11.11 25.59
C MET A 394 -15.66 10.48 26.97
N VAL A 395 -16.74 10.27 27.74
CA VAL A 395 -16.68 9.67 29.08
C VAL A 395 -17.50 8.39 29.08
N ILE A 396 -16.88 7.29 29.52
CA ILE A 396 -17.54 6.00 29.76
C ILE A 396 -18.13 6.06 31.17
N GLN A 397 -19.42 5.75 31.33
CA GLN A 397 -19.98 5.55 32.68
C GLN A 397 -19.68 4.13 33.17
N PRO A 398 -19.31 3.93 34.44
CA PRO A 398 -19.37 2.61 35.05
C PRO A 398 -20.84 2.15 35.06
N THR A 399 -21.08 0.91 34.65
CA THR A 399 -22.37 0.25 34.77
C THR A 399 -22.74 0.20 36.26
N GLU A 400 -23.81 0.91 36.65
CA GLU A 400 -24.44 0.71 37.94
C GLU A 400 -25.08 -0.68 37.95
N SER A 401 -24.34 -1.67 38.43
CA SER A 401 -24.88 -2.97 38.82
C SER A 401 -24.37 -3.33 40.21
N GLU A 402 -25.34 -3.49 41.12
CA GLU A 402 -25.26 -3.96 42.52
C GLU A 402 -24.88 -2.95 43.61
N SER A 403 -25.82 -2.02 43.88
CA SER A 403 -26.02 -1.48 45.23
C SER A 403 -27.44 -1.80 45.71
N THR A 404 -27.75 -3.08 45.90
CA THR A 404 -28.85 -3.53 46.77
C THR A 404 -28.50 -4.87 47.39
N ALA A 405 -27.69 -4.84 48.45
CA ALA A 405 -27.67 -5.87 49.49
C ALA A 405 -26.96 -5.32 50.73
N ASN A 406 -27.68 -4.54 51.53
CA ASN A 406 -27.56 -4.45 52.98
C ASN A 406 -28.63 -3.49 53.49
N THR A 407 -29.78 -4.01 53.92
CA THR A 407 -30.29 -3.95 55.30
C THR A 407 -31.54 -4.82 55.37
#